data_AF-A0A6P0LZJ2-F1
#
_entry.id   AF-A0A6P0LZJ2-F1
#
_cell.length_a   1.000
_cell.length_b   1.000
_cell.length_c   1.000
_cell.angle_alpha   90.00
_cell.angle_beta   90.00
_cell.angle_gamma   90.00
#
_symmetry.space_group_name_H-M   'P 1'
#
loop_
_entity.id
_entity.type
_entity.pdbx_description
1 polymer ?
#
loop_
_entity_poly.entity_id
_entity_poly.type
_entity_poly.pdbx_seq_one_letter_code
_entity_poly.pdbx_strand_id
1 'polypeptide(L)'
;MDLYRRLIWSTILIFSSLVTQIPRASAEIREYHVILNSDSSQSFERLIQQTENLAQNKINQEFTGNPDLTSISLMILGERNGQVVPLMIATVSRSQWKQFPIIQRWASYFSNSCYWASEILIHL
;
A
#
# COMPACT_ATOMS: atom_id res chain seq x y z
N MET A 1 13.93 58.52 -26.42
CA MET A 1 12.77 57.92 -25.71
C MET A 1 12.60 56.42 -26.01
N ASP A 2 13.65 55.70 -26.47
CA ASP A 2 13.53 54.27 -26.86
C ASP A 2 14.32 53.29 -25.98
N LEU A 3 15.20 53.81 -25.12
CA LEU A 3 16.03 53.01 -24.22
C LEU A 3 15.25 52.53 -22.98
N TYR A 4 14.39 53.39 -22.42
CA TYR A 4 13.55 53.08 -21.26
C TYR A 4 12.50 52.00 -21.59
N ARG A 5 11.95 52.02 -22.82
CA ARG A 5 10.98 51.03 -23.30
C ARG A 5 11.59 49.63 -23.44
N ARG A 6 12.88 49.51 -23.80
CA ARG A 6 13.58 48.21 -23.87
C ARG A 6 13.89 47.63 -22.50
N LEU A 7 14.17 48.47 -21.50
CA LEU A 7 14.46 48.01 -20.14
C LEU A 7 13.21 47.47 -19.44
N ILE A 8 12.05 48.11 -19.61
CA ILE A 8 10.77 47.66 -19.02
C ILE A 8 10.33 46.28 -19.56
N TRP A 9 10.63 45.98 -20.83
CA TRP A 9 10.31 44.67 -21.41
C TRP A 9 11.24 43.55 -20.94
N SER A 10 12.49 43.88 -20.60
CA SER A 10 13.45 42.89 -20.11
C SER A 10 13.18 42.47 -18.66
N THR A 11 12.61 43.36 -17.83
CA THR A 11 12.25 43.04 -16.44
C THR A 11 11.05 42.09 -16.36
N ILE A 12 10.14 42.14 -17.32
CA ILE A 12 8.95 41.28 -17.37
C ILE A 12 9.29 39.81 -17.69
N LEU A 13 10.32 39.56 -18.50
CA LEU A 13 10.75 38.20 -18.85
C LEU A 13 11.53 37.50 -17.73
N ILE A 14 12.24 38.26 -16.89
CA ILE A 14 13.02 37.70 -15.76
C ILE A 14 12.10 37.32 -14.58
N PHE A 15 10.96 38.00 -14.42
CA PHE A 15 10.03 37.71 -13.31
C PHE A 15 9.19 36.45 -13.53
N SER A 16 8.99 36.02 -14.78
CA SER A 16 8.12 34.88 -15.10
C SER A 16 8.75 33.52 -14.81
N SER A 17 10.06 33.41 -14.61
CA SER A 17 10.72 32.12 -14.35
C SER A 17 10.59 31.65 -12.90
N LEU A 18 9.96 32.42 -12.00
CA LEU A 18 9.60 31.95 -10.66
C LEU A 18 8.24 31.24 -10.67
N VAL A 19 8.03 30.37 -11.65
CA VAL A 19 6.98 29.34 -11.54
C VAL A 19 7.47 28.36 -10.48
N THR A 20 6.98 28.58 -9.27
CA THR A 20 7.19 27.74 -8.10
C THR A 20 7.00 26.27 -8.49
N GLN A 21 8.04 25.48 -8.28
CA GLN A 21 7.96 24.03 -8.26
C GLN A 21 7.07 23.66 -7.05
N ILE A 22 5.75 23.59 -7.25
CA ILE A 22 4.86 23.07 -6.22
C ILE A 22 5.27 21.61 -6.05
N PRO A 23 5.79 21.17 -4.88
CA PRO A 23 5.96 19.75 -4.64
C PRO A 23 4.55 19.17 -4.70
N ARG A 24 4.27 18.43 -5.78
CA ARG A 24 3.02 17.69 -5.88
C ARG A 24 3.15 16.58 -4.86
N ALA A 25 2.63 16.78 -3.66
CA ALA A 25 2.33 15.71 -2.73
C ALA A 25 1.21 14.89 -3.38
N SER A 26 1.57 14.07 -4.36
CA SER A 26 0.68 13.10 -4.96
C SER A 26 0.44 12.06 -3.88
N ALA A 27 -0.76 12.04 -3.30
CA ALA A 27 -1.17 10.93 -2.45
C ALA A 27 -1.33 9.69 -3.34
N GLU A 28 -0.20 9.07 -3.68
CA GLU A 28 -0.17 7.84 -4.46
C GLU A 28 -0.60 6.70 -3.54
N ILE A 29 -1.83 6.21 -3.75
CA ILE A 29 -2.31 4.99 -3.11
C ILE A 29 -1.88 3.85 -4.00
N ARG A 30 -1.04 2.96 -3.46
CA ARG A 30 -0.59 1.78 -4.18
C ARG A 30 -1.23 0.53 -3.60
N GLU A 31 -1.79 -0.28 -4.50
CA GLU A 31 -2.41 -1.57 -4.19
C GLU A 31 -1.43 -2.69 -4.52
N TYR A 32 -1.23 -3.61 -3.58
CA TYR A 32 -0.36 -4.77 -3.73
C TYR A 32 -1.14 -6.04 -3.51
N HIS A 33 -1.01 -6.99 -4.44
CA HIS A 33 -1.61 -8.32 -4.37
C HIS A 33 -0.48 -9.33 -4.18
N VAL A 34 -0.50 -10.07 -3.07
CA VAL A 34 0.50 -11.12 -2.80
C VAL A 34 -0.20 -12.45 -2.61
N ILE A 35 0.22 -13.47 -3.35
CA ILE A 35 -0.33 -14.83 -3.25
C ILE A 35 0.60 -15.65 -2.36
N LEU A 36 0.08 -16.19 -1.26
CA LEU A 36 0.77 -17.09 -0.35
C LEU A 36 0.29 -18.52 -0.58
N ASN A 37 1.18 -19.41 -1.02
CA ASN A 37 0.86 -20.82 -1.20
C ASN A 37 0.81 -21.51 0.18
N SER A 38 -0.38 -21.92 0.62
CA SER A 38 -0.54 -22.58 1.93
C SER A 38 -0.34 -24.09 1.78
N ASP A 39 0.68 -24.65 2.44
CA ASP A 39 0.82 -26.11 2.55
C ASP A 39 -0.30 -26.65 3.43
N SER A 40 -0.98 -27.70 2.96
CA SER A 40 -2.15 -28.35 3.59
C SER A 40 -1.96 -28.77 5.06
N SER A 41 -0.72 -28.84 5.54
CA SER A 41 -0.33 -29.20 6.91
C SER A 41 -0.13 -28.00 7.85
N GLN A 42 -0.19 -26.77 7.35
CA GLN A 42 0.03 -25.56 8.17
C GLN A 42 -1.23 -25.20 8.95
N SER A 43 -1.06 -24.91 10.25
CA SER A 43 -2.15 -24.36 11.06
C SER A 43 -2.52 -22.98 10.55
N PHE A 44 -3.82 -22.65 10.61
CA PHE A 44 -4.33 -21.32 10.25
C PHE A 44 -3.57 -20.19 10.96
N GLU A 45 -3.22 -20.39 12.22
CA GLU A 45 -2.41 -19.45 13.00
C GLU A 45 -1.05 -19.15 12.34
N ARG A 46 -0.33 -20.17 11.84
CA ARG A 46 0.95 -19.96 11.15
C ARG A 46 0.78 -19.23 9.82
N LEU A 47 -0.29 -19.53 9.09
CA LEU A 47 -0.62 -18.84 7.85
C LEU A 47 -0.88 -17.34 8.07
N ILE A 48 -1.62 -17.02 9.13
CA ILE A 48 -1.86 -15.63 9.54
C ILE A 48 -0.56 -14.94 9.99
N GLN A 49 0.27 -15.60 10.79
CA GLN A 49 1.58 -15.05 11.18
C GLN A 49 2.50 -14.77 9.98
N GLN A 50 2.52 -15.65 8.98
CA GLN A 50 3.28 -15.42 7.74
C GLN A 50 2.74 -14.23 6.96
N THR A 51 1.42 -14.12 6.88
CA THR A 51 0.71 -13.00 6.23
C THR A 51 1.06 -11.66 6.90
N GLU A 52 1.04 -11.62 8.22
CA GLU A 52 1.42 -10.43 9.00
C GLU A 52 2.88 -10.04 8.79
N ASN A 53 3.79 -11.01 8.88
CA ASN A 53 5.23 -10.78 8.66
C ASN A 53 5.51 -10.26 7.26
N LEU A 54 4.85 -10.83 6.25
CA LEU A 54 4.95 -10.38 4.86
C LEU A 54 4.46 -8.95 4.70
N ALA A 55 3.30 -8.63 5.29
CA ALA A 55 2.72 -7.30 5.23
C ALA A 55 3.59 -6.24 5.89
N GLN A 56 4.07 -6.52 7.10
CA GLN A 56 4.96 -5.62 7.83
C GLN A 56 6.24 -5.34 7.03
N ASN A 57 6.85 -6.37 6.44
CA ASN A 57 8.03 -6.21 5.62
C ASN A 57 7.77 -5.36 4.37
N LYS A 58 6.62 -5.57 3.69
CA LYS A 58 6.28 -4.76 2.50
C LYS A 58 5.99 -3.31 2.85
N ILE A 59 5.22 -3.06 3.90
CA ILE A 59 4.91 -1.69 4.35
C ILE A 59 6.22 -0.95 4.71
N ASN A 60 7.14 -1.60 5.41
CA ASN A 60 8.44 -1.03 5.75
C ASN A 60 9.27 -0.72 4.49
N GLN A 61 9.33 -1.67 3.55
CA GLN A 61 10.05 -1.51 2.29
C GLN A 61 9.50 -0.34 1.47
N GLU A 62 8.18 -0.25 1.33
CA GLU A 62 7.50 0.78 0.54
C GLU A 62 7.67 2.18 1.13
N PHE A 63 7.47 2.33 2.44
CA PHE A 63 7.69 3.62 3.08
C PHE A 63 9.17 4.03 3.09
N THR A 64 10.10 3.09 3.08
CA THR A 64 11.54 3.39 2.99
C THR A 64 11.95 3.76 1.56
N GLY A 65 11.44 3.05 0.56
CA GLY A 65 11.81 3.23 -0.85
C GLY A 65 11.13 4.41 -1.55
N ASN A 66 9.91 4.77 -1.16
CA ASN A 66 9.11 5.80 -1.83
C ASN A 66 8.76 6.93 -0.84
N PRO A 67 9.55 8.02 -0.75
CA PRO A 67 9.31 9.09 0.21
C PRO A 67 7.98 9.83 0.01
N ASP A 68 7.49 9.88 -1.23
CA ASP A 68 6.23 10.55 -1.59
C ASP A 68 4.97 9.73 -1.23
N LEU A 69 5.14 8.44 -0.93
CA LEU A 69 4.04 7.55 -0.55
C LEU A 69 3.46 7.94 0.82
N THR A 70 2.18 8.29 0.84
CA THR A 70 1.47 8.73 2.06
C THR A 70 0.61 7.64 2.68
N SER A 71 0.13 6.67 1.89
CA SER A 71 -0.72 5.58 2.35
C SER A 71 -0.52 4.31 1.53
N ILE A 72 -0.69 3.15 2.18
CA ILE A 72 -0.59 1.83 1.58
C ILE A 72 -1.91 1.10 1.82
N SER A 73 -2.47 0.50 0.76
CA SER A 73 -3.53 -0.51 0.87
C SER A 73 -2.96 -1.84 0.39
N LEU A 74 -2.81 -2.80 1.29
CA LEU A 74 -2.21 -4.08 1.02
C LEU A 74 -3.27 -5.17 1.16
N MET A 75 -3.43 -6.00 0.14
CA MET A 75 -4.28 -7.19 0.19
C MET A 75 -3.41 -8.44 -0.03
N ILE A 76 -3.43 -9.33 0.95
CA ILE A 76 -2.75 -10.62 0.85
C ILE A 76 -3.79 -11.70 0.60
N LEU A 77 -3.55 -12.45 -0.46
CA LEU A 77 -4.34 -13.57 -0.91
C LEU A 77 -3.61 -14.88 -0.56
N GLY A 78 -4.38 -15.90 -0.19
CA GLY A 78 -3.91 -17.25 0.03
C GLY A 78 -4.36 -18.12 -1.12
N GLU A 79 -3.47 -19.00 -1.60
CA GLU A 79 -3.82 -20.04 -2.56
C GLU A 79 -3.78 -21.41 -1.87
N ARG A 80 -4.84 -22.19 -2.07
CA ARG A 80 -4.90 -23.59 -1.68
C ARG A 80 -5.62 -24.40 -2.75
N ASN A 81 -4.97 -25.45 -3.27
CA ASN A 81 -5.52 -26.34 -4.30
C ASN A 81 -6.08 -25.60 -5.54
N GLY A 82 -5.39 -24.54 -5.98
CA GLY A 82 -5.82 -23.70 -7.11
C GLY A 82 -6.94 -22.71 -6.80
N GLN A 83 -7.38 -22.61 -5.54
CA GLN A 83 -8.37 -21.65 -5.09
C GLN A 83 -7.68 -20.48 -4.39
N VAL A 84 -7.91 -19.26 -4.88
CA VAL A 84 -7.34 -18.03 -4.34
C VAL A 84 -8.39 -17.31 -3.51
N VAL A 85 -8.08 -17.04 -2.24
CA VAL A 85 -8.97 -16.36 -1.29
C VAL A 85 -8.25 -15.21 -0.59
N PRO A 86 -8.93 -14.09 -0.31
CA PRO A 86 -8.33 -13.04 0.51
C PRO A 86 -8.11 -13.53 1.94
N LEU A 87 -6.90 -13.34 2.46
CA LEU A 87 -6.55 -13.66 3.85
C LEU A 87 -6.62 -12.42 4.74
N MET A 88 -6.06 -11.32 4.26
CA MET A 88 -5.94 -10.08 5.01
C MET A 88 -5.97 -8.88 4.08
N ILE A 89 -6.62 -7.80 4.52
CA ILE A 89 -6.46 -6.46 3.98
C ILE A 89 -5.91 -5.55 5.07
N ALA A 90 -4.97 -4.66 4.72
CA ALA A 90 -4.46 -3.65 5.64
C ALA A 90 -4.35 -2.31 4.94
N THR A 91 -4.87 -1.26 5.56
CA THR A 91 -4.78 0.11 5.05
C THR A 91 -4.15 1.00 6.11
N VAL A 92 -3.00 1.60 5.79
CA VAL A 92 -2.25 2.41 6.76
C VAL A 92 -1.54 3.57 6.08
N SER A 93 -1.61 4.75 6.70
CA SER A 93 -0.83 5.92 6.30
C SER A 93 0.56 5.94 6.93
N ARG A 94 1.50 6.65 6.32
CA ARG A 94 2.87 6.81 6.84
C ARG A 94 2.89 7.40 8.25
N SER A 95 2.03 8.37 8.55
CA SER A 95 1.94 8.99 9.88
C SER A 95 1.45 7.98 10.92
N GLN A 96 0.41 7.22 10.60
CA GLN A 96 -0.10 6.13 11.44
C GLN A 96 0.94 5.04 11.66
N TRP A 97 1.65 4.62 10.61
CA TRP A 97 2.69 3.59 10.70
C TRP A 97 3.89 4.02 11.54
N LYS A 98 4.32 5.29 11.43
CA LYS A 98 5.37 5.86 12.30
C LYS A 98 4.96 5.87 13.77
N GLN A 99 3.67 6.07 14.06
CA GLN A 99 3.17 6.09 15.43
C GLN A 99 2.99 4.67 15.99
N PHE A 100 2.44 3.76 15.18
CA PHE A 100 2.20 2.37 15.55
C PHE A 100 2.60 1.41 14.41
N PRO A 101 3.87 0.96 14.39
CA PRO A 101 4.39 0.06 13.36
C PRO A 101 4.02 -1.40 13.63
N ILE A 102 2.74 -1.65 13.92
CA ILE A 102 2.19 -2.95 14.29
C ILE A 102 1.05 -3.26 13.32
N ILE A 103 1.23 -4.27 12.46
CA ILE A 103 0.29 -4.55 11.36
C ILE A 103 -1.10 -4.97 11.83
N GLN A 104 -1.17 -5.66 12.98
CA GLN A 104 -2.42 -6.18 13.56
C GLN A 104 -3.42 -5.05 13.91
N ARG A 105 -2.96 -3.80 14.05
CA ARG A 105 -3.83 -2.63 14.27
C ARG A 105 -4.54 -2.14 13.01
N TRP A 106 -3.97 -2.45 11.85
CA TRP A 106 -4.43 -1.98 10.55
C TRP A 106 -5.00 -3.11 9.70
N ALA A 107 -4.75 -4.35 10.10
CA ALA A 107 -5.21 -5.57 9.46
C ALA A 107 -6.68 -5.85 9.76
N SER A 108 -7.42 -6.18 8.71
CA SER A 108 -8.70 -6.85 8.77
C SER A 108 -8.54 -8.24 8.17
N TYR A 109 -8.88 -9.26 8.96
CA TYR A 109 -8.74 -10.66 8.58
C TYR A 109 -10.05 -11.20 8.04
N PHE A 110 -9.98 -11.96 6.95
CA PHE A 110 -11.15 -12.62 6.38
C PHE A 110 -11.32 -14.00 7.03
N SER A 111 -12.11 -14.04 8.12
CA SER A 111 -12.47 -15.27 8.84
C SER A 111 -13.42 -16.18 8.04
N ASN A 112 -14.11 -15.63 7.04
CA ASN A 112 -15.06 -16.37 6.19
C ASN A 112 -14.38 -17.41 5.28
N SER A 113 -13.05 -17.42 5.22
CA SER A 113 -12.29 -18.54 4.62
C SER A 113 -12.41 -19.85 5.41
N CYS A 114 -12.87 -19.79 6.67
CA CYS A 114 -13.13 -20.96 7.52
C CYS A 114 -14.51 -21.62 7.29
N TYR A 115 -15.44 -20.98 6.56
CA TYR A 115 -16.74 -21.57 6.23
C TYR A 115 -16.73 -22.50 4.99
N TRP A 116 -15.66 -22.50 4.20
CA TRP A 116 -15.53 -23.38 3.02
C TRP A 116 -15.15 -24.83 3.38
N ALA A 117 -14.84 -25.11 4.65
CA ALA A 117 -14.54 -26.46 5.11
C ALA A 117 -15.78 -27.30 5.44
N SER A 118 -16.97 -26.70 5.62
CA SER A 118 -18.19 -27.45 5.95
C SER A 118 -19.12 -27.75 4.79
N GLU A 119 -18.90 -27.17 3.60
CA GLU A 119 -19.82 -27.34 2.45
C GLU A 119 -19.34 -28.38 1.42
N ILE A 120 -18.12 -28.93 1.58
CA ILE A 120 -17.59 -29.98 0.69
C ILE A 120 -17.81 -31.41 1.25
N LEU A 121 -18.26 -31.56 2.50
CA LEU A 121 -18.47 -32.87 3.14
C LEU A 121 -19.92 -33.40 3.11
N ILE A 122 -20.85 -32.74 2.40
CA ILE A 122 -22.27 -33.19 2.31
C ILE A 122 -22.60 -33.78 0.91
N HIS A 123 -21.64 -33.81 -0.02
CA HIS A 123 -21.85 -34.35 -1.37
C HIS A 123 -20.82 -35.40 -1.83
N LEU A 124 -20.31 -36.21 -0.90
CA LEU A 124 -19.63 -37.47 -1.22
C LEU A 124 -20.21 -38.62 -0.39
#